data_AF-R9JE46-F1
#
_entry.id   AF-R9JE46-F1
#
_cell.length_a   1.000
_cell.length_b   1.000
_cell.length_c   1.000
_cell.angle_alpha   90.00
_cell.angle_beta   90.00
_cell.angle_gamma   90.00
#
_symmetry.space_group_name_H-M   'P 1'
#
loop_
_entity.id
_entity.type
_entity.pdbx_description
1 polymer ?
#
loop_
_entity_poly.entity_id
_entity_poly.type
_entity_poly.pdbx_seq_one_letter_code
_entity_poly.pdbx_strand_id
1 'polypeptide(L)'
;MLKAIGEEELLRLLSDFSCPLNREVEDFVRNKSIDFAQRKLSITYLVMKRTNEAKNILVGIYTLSHKAIKIADSNISNTTRKNC
;
A
#
# COMPACT_ATOMS: atom_id res chain seq x y z
N MET A 1 9.75 0.93 6.04
CA MET A 1 10.17 0.27 4.79
C MET A 1 11.45 0.88 4.24
N LEU A 2 11.46 2.16 3.82
CA LEU A 2 12.69 2.82 3.30
C LEU A 2 13.92 2.72 4.23
N LYS A 3 13.73 2.92 5.55
CA LYS A 3 14.82 2.84 6.53
C LYS A 3 15.38 1.44 6.80
N ALA A 4 14.68 0.37 6.40
CA ALA A 4 15.01 -1.00 6.79
C ALA A 4 15.64 -1.82 5.65
N ILE A 5 15.32 -1.51 4.39
CA ILE A 5 15.73 -2.27 3.21
C ILE A 5 16.60 -1.40 2.27
N GLY A 6 16.68 -0.08 2.48
CA GLY A 6 17.33 0.83 1.54
C GLY A 6 16.46 1.10 0.30
N GLU A 7 16.68 2.23 -0.36
CA GLU A 7 15.82 2.71 -1.45
C GLU A 7 16.02 1.91 -2.75
N GLU A 8 17.27 1.54 -3.08
CA GLU A 8 17.58 0.78 -4.29
C GLU A 8 17.03 -0.66 -4.26
N GLU A 9 17.20 -1.37 -3.14
CA GLU A 9 16.69 -2.74 -3.00
C GLU A 9 15.17 -2.76 -3.00
N LEU A 10 14.55 -1.73 -2.40
CA LEU A 10 13.11 -1.54 -2.46
C LEU A 10 12.61 -1.29 -3.89
N LEU A 11 13.27 -0.42 -4.66
CA LEU A 11 12.91 -0.14 -6.06
C LEU A 11 13.01 -1.40 -6.93
N ARG A 12 14.04 -2.24 -6.71
CA ARG A 12 14.17 -3.52 -7.41
C ARG A 12 13.02 -4.46 -7.06
N LEU A 13 12.71 -4.63 -5.78
CA LEU A 13 11.58 -5.47 -5.33
C LEU A 13 10.23 -5.01 -5.88
N LEU A 14 10.00 -3.69 -5.92
CA LEU A 14 8.78 -3.12 -6.48
C LEU A 14 8.71 -3.27 -8.01
N SER A 15 9.84 -3.14 -8.70
CA SER A 15 9.90 -3.31 -10.17
C SER A 15 9.63 -4.76 -10.59
N ASP A 16 10.13 -5.73 -9.81
CA ASP A 16 9.90 -7.16 -10.03
C ASP A 16 8.46 -7.59 -9.73
N PHE A 17 7.69 -6.78 -8.99
CA PHE A 17 6.30 -7.09 -8.69
C PHE A 17 5.42 -7.00 -9.94
N SER A 18 4.65 -8.05 -10.23
CA SER A 18 3.62 -8.04 -11.28
C SER A 18 2.30 -8.59 -10.76
N CYS A 19 1.19 -7.94 -11.13
CA CYS A 19 -0.16 -8.32 -10.77
C CYS A 19 -1.02 -8.41 -12.04
N PRO A 20 -1.16 -9.59 -12.66
CA PRO A 20 -1.93 -9.75 -13.89
C PRO A 20 -3.43 -9.51 -13.71
N LEU A 21 -3.94 -9.62 -12.48
CA LEU A 21 -5.36 -9.41 -12.14
C LEU A 21 -5.77 -7.93 -12.14
N ASN A 22 -4.86 -7.03 -11.77
CA ASN A 22 -5.18 -5.60 -11.70
C ASN A 22 -3.95 -4.75 -11.99
N ARG A 23 -3.92 -4.20 -13.21
CA ARG A 23 -2.83 -3.35 -13.71
C ARG A 23 -2.72 -2.03 -12.96
N GLU A 24 -3.83 -1.49 -12.43
CA GLU A 24 -3.78 -0.27 -11.61
C GLU A 24 -3.04 -0.51 -10.30
N VAL A 25 -3.18 -1.71 -9.71
CA VAL A 25 -2.46 -2.09 -8.50
C VAL A 25 -0.97 -2.24 -8.80
N GLU A 26 -0.61 -2.87 -9.93
CA GLU A 26 0.79 -2.98 -10.37
C GLU A 26 1.42 -1.58 -10.56
N ASP A 27 0.73 -0.68 -11.24
CA ASP A 27 1.20 0.70 -11.47
C ASP A 27 1.31 1.50 -10.16
N PHE A 28 0.34 1.33 -9.25
CA PHE A 28 0.40 1.93 -7.92
C PHE A 28 1.61 1.44 -7.12
N VAL A 29 1.87 0.13 -7.11
CA VAL A 29 2.99 -0.45 -6.36
C VAL A 29 4.33 0.02 -6.93
N ARG A 30 4.49 0.03 -8.26
CA ARG A 30 5.75 0.43 -8.91
C ARG A 30 6.03 1.93 -8.83
N ASN A 31 5.03 2.76 -9.12
CA ASN A 31 5.25 4.19 -9.33
C ASN A 31 4.78 5.06 -8.15
N LYS A 32 3.72 4.68 -7.44
CA LYS A 32 3.07 5.55 -6.44
C LYS A 32 3.35 5.18 -4.99
N SER A 33 3.74 3.94 -4.72
CA SER A 33 3.86 3.43 -3.34
C SER A 33 4.95 4.17 -2.54
N ILE A 34 6.05 4.56 -3.17
CA ILE A 34 7.15 5.31 -2.55
C ILE A 34 6.72 6.73 -2.23
N ASP A 35 6.12 7.44 -3.20
CA ASP A 35 5.59 8.80 -3.01
C ASP A 35 4.57 8.85 -1.87
N PHE A 36 3.68 7.86 -1.81
CA PHE A 36 2.67 7.79 -0.75
C PHE A 36 3.29 7.52 0.61
N ALA A 37 4.35 6.71 0.68
CA ALA A 37 5.09 6.47 1.92
C ALA A 37 5.87 7.72 2.37
N GLN A 38 6.51 8.44 1.45
CA GLN A 38 7.21 9.70 1.73
C GLN A 38 6.25 10.78 2.23
N ARG A 39 5.07 10.89 1.61
CA ARG A 39 4.01 11.84 2.00
C ARG A 39 3.20 11.39 3.22
N LYS A 40 3.54 10.25 3.83
CA LYS A 40 2.80 9.63 4.95
C LYS A 40 1.30 9.43 4.68
N LEU A 41 0.91 9.27 3.41
CA LEU A 41 -0.47 9.04 2.99
C LEU A 41 -0.87 7.57 3.18
N SER A 42 0.06 6.66 2.94
CA SER A 42 -0.14 5.23 3.18
C SER A 42 1.15 4.52 3.53
N ILE A 43 1.03 3.45 4.29
CA ILE A 43 2.13 2.57 4.65
C ILE A 43 1.97 1.27 3.86
N THR A 44 2.95 0.97 3.03
CA THR A 44 3.05 -0.31 2.33
C THR A 44 3.85 -1.30 3.16
N TYR A 45 3.42 -2.55 3.16
CA TYR A 45 4.05 -3.67 3.86
C TYR A 45 4.36 -4.76 2.84
N LEU A 46 5.56 -5.33 2.97
CA LEU A 46 6.05 -6.41 2.12
C LEU A 46 6.07 -7.70 2.95
N VAL A 47 5.49 -8.76 2.42
CA VAL A 47 5.49 -10.08 3.05
C VAL A 47 6.57 -10.91 2.39
N MET A 48 7.65 -11.16 3.14
CA MET A 48 8.79 -11.97 2.68
C MET A 48 8.68 -13.37 3.27
N LYS A 49 8.74 -14.39 2.42
CA LYS A 49 8.91 -15.78 2.85
C LYS A 49 10.39 -16.09 2.94
N ARG A 50 10.81 -16.56 4.11
CA ARG A 50 12.16 -17.04 4.34
C ARG A 50 12.26 -18.46 3.80
N THR A 51 13.13 -18.67 2.81
CA THR A 51 13.44 -20.00 2.27
C THR A 51 14.76 -20.48 2.87
N ASN A 52 14.98 -21.80 2.95
CA ASN A 52 16.23 -22.36 3.47
C ASN A 52 17.44 -22.03 2.57
N GLU A 53 17.18 -21.71 1.31
CA GLU A 53 18.14 -21.11 0.39
C GLU A 53 18.15 -19.59 0.62
N ALA A 54 19.33 -18.97 0.64
CA ALA A 54 19.61 -17.59 1.09
C ALA A 54 18.84 -16.44 0.39
N LYS A 55 17.78 -16.73 -0.39
CA LYS A 55 16.90 -15.78 -1.03
C LYS A 55 15.58 -15.67 -0.28
N ASN A 56 15.30 -14.46 0.21
CA ASN A 56 13.98 -14.07 0.69
C ASN A 56 13.09 -13.84 -0.54
N ILE A 57 11.95 -14.53 -0.59
CA ILE A 57 11.01 -14.40 -1.71
C ILE A 57 9.87 -13.48 -1.28
N LEU A 58 9.60 -12.45 -2.06
CA LEU A 58 8.42 -11.62 -1.86
C LEU A 58 7.17 -12.41 -2.25
N VAL A 59 6.34 -12.74 -1.26
CA VAL A 59 5.12 -13.55 -1.45
C VAL A 59 3.84 -12.73 -1.44
N GLY A 60 3.92 -11.46 -1.03
CA GLY A 60 2.75 -10.58 -1.03
C GLY A 60 3.08 -9.16 -0.65
N ILE A 61 2.15 -8.26 -0.98
CA ILE A 61 2.21 -6.84 -0.66
C ILE A 61 0.82 -6.41 -0.21
N TYR A 62 0.76 -5.59 0.84
CA TYR A 62 -0.47 -4.88 1.19
C TYR A 62 -0.17 -3.46 1.64
N THR A 63 -1.09 -2.54 1.37
CA THR A 63 -0.94 -1.12 1.69
C THR A 63 -2.09 -0.67 2.57
N LEU A 64 -1.76 -0.02 3.70
CA LEU A 64 -2.70 0.61 4.60
C LEU A 64 -2.67 2.12 4.37
N SER A 65 -3.75 2.68 3.83
CA SER A 65 -3.92 4.14 3.69
C SER A 65 -4.90 4.67 4.73
N HIS A 66 -4.59 5.80 5.35
CA HIS A 66 -5.54 6.47 6.23
C HIS A 66 -6.50 7.31 5.38
N LYS A 67 -7.62 6.72 4.94
CA LYS A 67 -8.63 7.45 4.16
C LYS A 67 -9.75 7.91 5.09
N ALA A 68 -9.77 9.19 5.42
CA ALA A 68 -10.92 9.80 6.06
C ALA A 68 -12.08 9.83 5.05
N ILE A 69 -13.08 8.99 5.27
CA ILE A 69 -14.31 9.04 4.47
C ILE A 69 -15.08 10.28 4.95
N LYS A 70 -14.99 11.36 4.19
CA LYS A 70 -15.89 12.51 4.37
C LYS A 70 -17.24 12.12 3.78
N ILE A 71 -18.18 11.75 4.62
CA ILE A 71 -19.57 11.59 4.20
C ILE A 71 -20.12 13.00 4.01
N ALA A 72 -20.43 13.38 2.77
CA ALA A 72 -21.11 14.64 2.51
C ALA A 72 -22.52 14.56 3.12
N ASP A 73 -22.88 15.54 3.95
CA ASP A 73 -24.16 15.63 4.67
C ASP A 73 -25.41 15.55 3.79
N SER A 74 -25.26 15.67 2.47
CA SER A 74 -26.36 15.66 1.50
C SER A 74 -27.11 14.33 1.41
N ASN A 75 -26.52 13.21 1.87
CA ASN A 75 -27.13 11.88 1.79
C ASN A 75 -27.36 11.21 3.16
N ILE A 76 -27.13 11.91 4.28
CA ILE A 76 -27.41 11.38 5.62
C ILE A 76 -28.83 11.76 6.05
N SER A 77 -29.63 10.75 6.37
CA SER A 77 -30.99 10.92 6.90
C SER A 77 -30.97 11.62 8.27
N ASN A 78 -31.95 12.49 8.54
CA ASN A 78 -32.04 13.29 9.76
C ASN A 78 -32.03 12.45 11.06
N THR A 79 -32.35 11.16 10.99
CA THR A 79 -32.35 10.23 12.12
C THR A 79 -30.95 9.87 12.59
N THR A 80 -29.98 9.73 11.67
CA THR A 80 -28.58 9.43 12.03
C THR A 80 -27.86 10.67 12.57
N ARG A 81 -28.31 11.87 12.17
CA ARG A 81 -27.72 13.16 12.57
C ARG A 81 -27.94 13.51 14.05
N LYS A 82 -28.91 12.90 14.74
CA LYS A 82 -29.24 13.19 16.15
C LYS A 82 -28.35 12.47 17.17
N ASN A 83 -27.54 11.50 16.73
CA ASN A 83 -26.72 10.65 17.60
C ASN A 83 -25.21 10.81 17.35
N CYS A 84 -24.78 11.91 16.71
CA CYS A 84 -23.37 12.30 16.58
C CYS A 84 -23.03 13.44 17.53
#